data_AF-A0A521PC70-F1
#
_entry.id   AF-A0A521PC70-F1
#
_cell.length_a   1.000
_cell.length_b   1.000
_cell.length_c   1.000
_cell.angle_alpha   90.00
_cell.angle_beta   90.00
_cell.angle_gamma   90.00
#
_symmetry.space_group_name_H-M   'P 1'
#
loop_
_entity.id
_entity.type
_entity.pdbx_description
1 polymer ?
#
loop_
_entity_poly.entity_id
_entity_poly.type
_entity_poly.pdbx_seq_one_letter_code
_entity_poly.pdbx_strand_id
1 'polypeptide(L)'
;MRRLALKFFAAAAVLGLAACAQLPATGPGAQQEANRQAVLAFYEKGLNQKDAEAALQYVGNRYVQHNPTAADGPEGFRKFIAFLREKFPNSKSEIKRSFAEGDYVILHVHAVREPGTRGNAIVDIFKLENGKIVEHWDVIQPVPETAANSNGMF
;
A
#
# COMPACT_ATOMS: atom_id res chain seq x y z
N MET A 1 1.91 -39.64 73.21
CA MET A 1 0.99 -38.50 73.01
C MET A 1 0.67 -38.40 71.53
N ARG A 2 -0.58 -38.67 71.13
CA ARG A 2 -1.05 -38.68 69.74
C ARG A 2 -1.10 -37.25 69.19
N ARG A 3 -0.55 -37.01 67.99
CA ARG A 3 -0.94 -35.88 67.15
C ARG A 3 -1.23 -36.39 65.74
N LEU A 4 -2.50 -36.25 65.38
CA LEU A 4 -3.11 -36.52 64.08
C LEU A 4 -2.71 -35.39 63.13
N ALA A 5 -2.19 -35.70 61.94
CA ALA A 5 -1.98 -34.70 60.89
C ALA A 5 -2.64 -35.17 59.59
N LEU A 6 -3.51 -34.30 59.11
CA LEU A 6 -4.52 -34.45 58.08
C LEU A 6 -3.88 -34.46 56.68
N LYS A 7 -4.24 -35.43 55.85
CA LYS A 7 -3.82 -35.50 54.44
C LYS A 7 -4.60 -34.45 53.63
N PHE A 8 -3.93 -33.45 53.07
CA PHE A 8 -4.50 -32.57 52.05
C PHE A 8 -4.14 -33.11 50.65
N PHE A 9 -5.14 -33.55 49.91
CA PHE A 9 -5.03 -33.76 48.46
C PHE A 9 -5.30 -32.40 47.78
N ALA A 10 -4.29 -31.82 47.15
CA ALA A 10 -4.48 -30.71 46.22
C ALA A 10 -4.74 -31.28 44.82
N ALA A 11 -5.96 -31.10 44.31
CA ALA A 11 -6.29 -31.39 42.92
C ALA A 11 -5.76 -30.25 42.04
N ALA A 12 -4.78 -30.55 41.19
CA ALA A 12 -4.29 -29.61 40.18
C ALA A 12 -5.29 -29.56 39.01
N ALA A 13 -6.01 -28.45 38.87
CA ALA A 13 -6.82 -28.17 37.69
C ALA A 13 -5.90 -27.67 36.57
N VAL A 14 -5.68 -28.50 35.55
CA VAL A 14 -4.99 -28.09 34.32
C VAL A 14 -6.01 -27.36 33.45
N LEU A 15 -5.95 -26.02 33.43
CA LEU A 15 -6.64 -25.20 32.44
C LEU A 15 -5.92 -25.36 31.09
N GLY A 16 -6.48 -26.21 30.23
CA GLY A 16 -6.08 -26.28 28.84
C GLY A 16 -6.46 -24.98 28.13
N LEU A 17 -5.46 -24.14 27.84
CA LEU A 17 -5.58 -23.07 26.85
C LEU A 17 -5.77 -23.72 25.48
N ALA A 18 -7.02 -23.85 25.04
CA ALA A 18 -7.32 -24.13 23.65
C ALA A 18 -6.87 -22.92 22.81
N ALA A 19 -5.68 -23.01 22.23
CA ALA A 19 -5.24 -22.09 21.19
C ALA A 19 -6.21 -22.23 20.01
N CYS A 20 -7.16 -21.30 19.90
CA CYS A 20 -7.92 -21.14 18.67
C CYS A 20 -6.93 -20.71 17.59
N ALA A 21 -6.54 -21.65 16.72
CA ALA A 21 -5.85 -21.32 15.49
C ALA A 21 -6.78 -20.43 14.65
N GLN A 22 -6.46 -19.14 14.56
CA GLN A 22 -7.14 -18.23 13.66
C GLN A 22 -6.85 -18.66 12.22
N LEU A 23 -7.87 -19.16 11.53
CA LEU A 23 -7.83 -19.37 10.09
C LEU A 23 -7.61 -18.02 9.39
N PRO A 24 -6.82 -17.96 8.31
CA PRO A 24 -6.68 -16.73 7.53
C PRO A 24 -8.06 -16.28 7.06
N ALA A 25 -8.40 -15.02 7.32
CA ALA A 25 -9.68 -14.46 6.92
C ALA A 25 -9.82 -14.50 5.39
N THR A 26 -10.65 -15.40 4.88
CA THR A 26 -11.01 -15.50 3.47
C THR A 26 -12.35 -14.79 3.25
N GLY A 27 -12.33 -13.46 3.30
CA GLY A 27 -13.51 -12.63 3.07
C GLY A 27 -13.19 -11.45 2.14
N PRO A 28 -14.20 -10.82 1.51
CA PRO A 28 -14.00 -9.69 0.61
C PRO A 28 -13.13 -8.58 1.21
N GLY A 29 -13.32 -8.26 2.50
CA GLY A 29 -12.50 -7.27 3.20
C GLY A 29 -11.02 -7.65 3.34
N ALA A 30 -10.71 -8.93 3.51
CA ALA A 30 -9.32 -9.39 3.60
C ALA A 30 -8.62 -9.34 2.23
N GLN A 31 -9.33 -9.68 1.15
CA GLN A 31 -8.80 -9.55 -0.21
C GLN A 31 -8.58 -8.07 -0.58
N GLN A 32 -9.53 -7.20 -0.25
CA GLN A 32 -9.42 -5.76 -0.47
C GLN A 32 -8.22 -5.17 0.27
N GLU A 33 -8.02 -5.54 1.54
CA GLU A 33 -6.85 -5.07 2.29
C GLU A 33 -5.56 -5.65 1.72
N ALA A 34 -5.53 -6.91 1.28
CA ALA A 34 -4.35 -7.47 0.60
C ALA A 34 -4.02 -6.72 -0.70
N ASN A 35 -5.03 -6.39 -1.51
CA ASN A 35 -4.88 -5.58 -2.71
C ASN A 35 -4.33 -4.19 -2.39
N ARG A 36 -4.89 -3.54 -1.36
CA ARG A 36 -4.42 -2.24 -0.86
C ARG A 36 -2.95 -2.31 -0.46
N GLN A 37 -2.55 -3.30 0.33
CA GLN A 37 -1.16 -3.48 0.75
C GLN A 37 -0.20 -3.74 -0.42
N ALA A 38 -0.62 -4.51 -1.43
CA ALA A 38 0.17 -4.72 -2.64
C ALA A 38 0.44 -3.39 -3.37
N VAL A 39 -0.57 -2.54 -3.52
CA VAL A 39 -0.43 -1.22 -4.15
C VAL A 39 0.43 -0.27 -3.32
N LEU A 40 0.25 -0.23 -1.99
CA LEU A 40 1.10 0.58 -1.11
C LEU A 40 2.57 0.16 -1.21
N ALA A 41 2.85 -1.14 -1.24
CA ALA A 41 4.20 -1.67 -1.37
C ALA A 41 4.81 -1.39 -2.76
N PHE A 42 4.03 -1.55 -3.84
CA PHE A 42 4.41 -1.14 -5.19
C PHE A 42 4.82 0.34 -5.21
N TYR A 43 4.00 1.19 -4.61
CA TYR A 43 4.21 2.64 -4.58
C TYR A 43 5.49 3.00 -3.82
N GLU A 44 5.66 2.46 -2.62
CA GLU A 44 6.82 2.73 -1.77
C GLU A 44 8.12 2.26 -2.43
N LYS A 45 8.15 1.04 -2.97
CA LYS A 45 9.34 0.47 -3.62
C LYS A 45 9.71 1.22 -4.90
N GLY A 46 8.72 1.47 -5.75
CA GLY A 46 8.96 2.11 -7.04
C GLY A 46 9.24 3.59 -6.89
N LEU A 47 8.30 4.32 -6.29
CA LEU A 47 8.25 5.77 -6.37
C LEU A 47 9.11 6.43 -5.29
N ASN A 48 9.19 5.86 -4.09
CA ASN A 48 10.00 6.44 -3.01
C ASN A 48 11.42 5.84 -2.99
N GLN A 49 11.55 4.50 -3.05
CA GLN A 49 12.85 3.82 -3.00
C GLN A 49 13.57 3.75 -4.35
N LYS A 50 12.89 4.11 -5.45
CA LYS A 50 13.43 4.08 -6.83
C LYS A 50 13.92 2.69 -7.25
N ASP A 51 13.27 1.64 -6.74
CA ASP A 51 13.53 0.25 -7.07
C ASP A 51 12.41 -0.31 -7.94
N ALA A 52 12.63 -0.26 -9.26
CA ALA A 52 11.67 -0.73 -10.25
C ALA A 52 11.42 -2.24 -10.13
N GLU A 53 12.45 -3.06 -9.93
CA GLU A 53 12.29 -4.51 -9.91
C GLU A 53 11.56 -4.99 -8.66
N ALA A 54 11.82 -4.35 -7.52
CA ALA A 54 11.09 -4.65 -6.29
C ALA A 54 9.60 -4.25 -6.40
N ALA A 55 9.29 -3.14 -7.07
CA ALA A 55 7.90 -2.75 -7.35
C ALA A 55 7.23 -3.70 -8.35
N LEU A 56 7.92 -4.10 -9.42
CA LEU A 56 7.36 -4.99 -10.44
C LEU A 56 7.03 -6.39 -9.92
N GLN A 57 7.53 -6.80 -8.74
CA GLN A 57 7.05 -8.00 -8.04
C GLN A 57 5.55 -7.96 -7.72
N TYR A 58 4.94 -6.77 -7.66
CA TYR A 58 3.51 -6.58 -7.37
C TYR A 58 2.66 -6.44 -8.64
N VAL A 59 3.28 -6.43 -9.81
CA VAL A 59 2.62 -6.30 -11.11
C VAL A 59 2.34 -7.69 -11.69
N GLY A 60 1.23 -7.82 -12.41
CA GLY A 60 0.82 -9.06 -13.07
C GLY A 60 1.58 -9.32 -14.37
N ASN A 61 1.09 -10.29 -15.15
CA ASN A 61 1.65 -10.60 -16.47
C ASN A 61 1.41 -9.50 -17.52
N ARG A 62 0.52 -8.55 -17.21
CA ARG A 62 0.15 -7.39 -18.02
C ARG A 62 0.13 -6.15 -17.13
N TYR A 63 0.36 -4.99 -17.74
CA TYR A 63 0.21 -3.70 -17.08
C TYR A 63 -0.24 -2.69 -18.14
N VAL A 64 -1.51 -2.28 -18.07
CA VAL A 64 -2.10 -1.30 -18.99
C VAL A 64 -2.06 0.08 -18.34
N GLN A 65 -1.39 1.03 -18.99
CA GLN A 65 -1.21 2.39 -18.53
C GLN A 65 -2.11 3.36 -19.29
N HIS A 66 -2.93 4.11 -18.57
CA HIS A 66 -3.85 5.09 -19.16
C HIS A 66 -3.34 6.54 -19.04
N ASN A 67 -2.32 6.82 -18.22
CA ASN A 67 -1.72 8.14 -18.18
C ASN A 67 -1.08 8.46 -19.55
N PRO A 68 -1.56 9.50 -20.28
CA PRO A 68 -1.09 9.81 -21.64
C PRO A 68 0.36 10.29 -21.72
N THR A 69 0.97 10.60 -20.58
CA THR A 69 2.37 11.04 -20.46
C THR A 69 3.32 9.94 -20.03
N ALA A 70 2.79 8.77 -19.65
CA ALA A 70 3.58 7.61 -19.26
C ALA A 70 3.59 6.56 -20.38
N ALA A 71 4.76 5.94 -20.61
CA ALA A 71 4.84 4.80 -21.52
C ALA A 71 4.15 3.57 -20.90
N ASP A 72 3.53 2.76 -21.75
CA ASP A 72 2.79 1.57 -21.34
C ASP A 72 3.71 0.40 -20.92
N GLY A 73 3.14 -0.54 -20.16
CA GLY A 73 3.78 -1.78 -19.74
C GLY A 73 4.89 -1.65 -18.69
N PRO A 74 5.45 -2.79 -18.22
CA PRO A 74 6.52 -2.82 -17.22
C PRO A 74 7.79 -2.06 -17.64
N GLU A 75 8.10 -2.04 -18.93
CA GLU A 75 9.26 -1.33 -19.46
C GLU A 75 9.08 0.19 -19.40
N GLY A 76 7.87 0.68 -19.65
CA GLY A 76 7.54 2.09 -19.45
C GLY A 76 7.74 2.51 -17.99
N PHE A 77 7.30 1.65 -17.06
CA PHE A 77 7.51 1.87 -15.62
C PHE A 77 9.00 1.88 -15.25
N ARG A 78 9.82 0.92 -15.74
CA ARG A 78 11.29 0.92 -15.51
C ARG A 78 11.93 2.23 -15.94
N LYS A 79 11.58 2.73 -17.13
CA LYS A 79 12.10 4.00 -17.66
C LYS A 79 11.69 5.17 -16.78
N PHE A 80 10.45 5.19 -16.31
CA PHE A 80 9.98 6.23 -15.39
C PHE A 80 10.75 6.23 -14.06
N ILE A 81 10.95 5.06 -13.45
CA ILE A 81 11.73 4.95 -12.20
C ILE A 81 13.21 5.34 -12.42
N ALA A 82 13.81 4.94 -13.53
CA ALA A 82 15.17 5.35 -13.88
C ALA A 82 15.29 6.88 -14.03
N PHE A 83 14.31 7.51 -14.69
CA PHE A 83 14.22 8.96 -14.80
C PHE A 83 14.10 9.65 -13.43
N LEU A 84 13.22 9.17 -12.55
CA LEU A 84 13.11 9.72 -11.20
C LEU A 84 14.41 9.56 -10.42
N ARG A 85 15.09 8.41 -10.51
CA ARG A 85 16.35 8.17 -9.83
C ARG A 85 17.46 9.12 -10.30
N GLU A 86 17.52 9.41 -11.60
CA GLU A 86 18.54 10.29 -12.18
C GLU A 86 18.25 11.77 -11.92
N LYS A 87 17.02 12.22 -12.20
CA LYS A 87 16.67 13.65 -12.20
C LYS A 87 16.12 14.15 -10.87
N PHE A 88 15.44 13.29 -10.13
CA PHE A 88 14.72 13.64 -8.90
C PHE A 88 14.98 12.62 -7.79
N PRO A 89 16.25 12.37 -7.40
CA PRO A 89 16.58 11.33 -6.43
C PRO A 89 15.90 11.54 -5.07
N ASN A 90 15.65 12.80 -4.70
CA ASN A 90 14.98 13.20 -3.47
C ASN A 90 13.46 13.38 -3.63
N SER A 91 12.88 12.99 -4.76
CA SER A 91 11.43 13.03 -4.95
C SER A 91 10.74 12.11 -3.95
N LYS A 92 9.62 12.59 -3.41
CA LYS A 92 8.81 11.87 -2.43
C LYS A 92 7.35 11.94 -2.82
N SER A 93 6.67 10.81 -2.64
CA SER A 93 5.24 10.70 -2.82
C SER A 93 4.61 10.24 -1.52
N GLU A 94 3.81 11.11 -0.92
CA GLU A 94 3.14 10.87 0.34
C GLU A 94 1.68 10.50 0.09
N ILE A 95 1.32 9.25 0.41
CA ILE A 95 -0.05 8.78 0.30
C ILE A 95 -0.84 9.35 1.48
N LYS A 96 -1.73 10.30 1.22
CA LYS A 96 -2.55 10.97 2.24
C LYS A 96 -3.71 10.10 2.71
N ARG A 97 -4.22 9.24 1.82
CA ARG A 97 -5.25 8.24 2.09
C ARG A 97 -5.32 7.22 0.96
N SER A 98 -5.88 6.06 1.26
CA SER A 98 -6.08 4.99 0.30
C SER A 98 -7.36 4.21 0.58
N PHE A 99 -8.01 3.75 -0.48
CA PHE A 99 -9.28 3.04 -0.46
C PHE A 99 -9.15 1.76 -1.28
N ALA A 100 -9.88 0.72 -0.90
CA ALA A 100 -9.95 -0.51 -1.66
C ALA A 100 -11.41 -0.98 -1.75
N GLU A 101 -11.84 -1.28 -2.97
CA GLU A 101 -13.19 -1.77 -3.25
C GLU A 101 -13.13 -2.78 -4.41
N GLY A 102 -13.68 -3.97 -4.17
CA GLY A 102 -13.47 -5.15 -5.02
C GLY A 102 -11.99 -5.32 -5.41
N ASP A 103 -11.74 -5.24 -6.71
CA ASP A 103 -10.42 -5.38 -7.33
C ASP A 103 -9.70 -4.04 -7.55
N TYR A 104 -10.27 -2.93 -7.09
CA TYR A 104 -9.72 -1.59 -7.28
C TYR A 104 -9.09 -1.05 -6.00
N VAL A 105 -8.00 -0.32 -6.17
CA VAL A 105 -7.36 0.47 -5.11
C VAL A 105 -7.20 1.90 -5.60
N ILE A 106 -7.59 2.86 -4.79
CA ILE A 106 -7.49 4.29 -5.08
C ILE A 106 -6.55 4.92 -4.06
N LEU A 107 -5.60 5.73 -4.54
CA LEU A 107 -4.70 6.52 -3.70
C LEU A 107 -4.97 8.01 -3.92
N HIS A 108 -4.91 8.79 -2.86
CA HIS A 108 -4.78 10.25 -2.95
C HIS A 108 -3.41 10.65 -2.45
N VAL A 109 -2.58 11.20 -3.33
CA VAL A 109 -1.14 11.34 -3.15
C VAL A 109 -0.69 12.78 -3.29
N HIS A 110 0.18 13.21 -2.38
CA HIS A 110 0.98 14.42 -2.54
C HIS A 110 2.35 14.05 -3.10
N ALA A 111 2.57 14.32 -4.39
CA ALA A 111 3.80 14.00 -5.09
C ALA A 111 4.69 15.23 -5.26
N VAL A 112 5.88 15.20 -4.68
CA VAL A 112 6.87 16.28 -4.70
C VAL A 112 8.13 15.79 -5.41
N ARG A 113 8.45 16.37 -6.58
CA ARG A 113 9.66 16.00 -7.34
C ARG A 113 10.93 16.59 -6.75
N GLU A 114 10.85 17.84 -6.29
CA GLU A 114 11.96 18.59 -5.71
C GLU A 114 11.58 19.09 -4.31
N PRO A 115 12.39 18.83 -3.27
CA PRO A 115 12.12 19.31 -1.93
C PRO A 115 11.89 20.83 -1.89
N GLY A 116 10.87 21.27 -1.15
CA GLY A 116 10.49 22.67 -1.04
C GLY A 116 9.52 23.18 -2.10
N THR A 117 9.22 22.38 -3.13
CA THR A 117 8.18 22.72 -4.12
C THR A 117 6.78 22.28 -3.66
N ARG A 118 5.74 22.92 -4.22
CA ARG A 118 4.33 22.60 -3.90
C ARG A 118 3.92 21.18 -4.32
N GLY A 119 4.51 20.67 -5.40
CA GLY A 119 4.19 19.34 -5.93
C GLY A 119 2.83 19.26 -6.62
N ASN A 120 2.31 18.03 -6.71
CA ASN A 120 1.02 17.71 -7.33
C ASN A 120 0.13 16.94 -6.34
N ALA A 121 -1.17 17.16 -6.43
CA ALA A 121 -2.20 16.26 -5.92
C ALA A 121 -2.56 15.27 -7.02
N ILE A 122 -2.46 13.98 -6.71
CA ILE A 122 -2.70 12.89 -7.65
C ILE A 122 -3.77 11.98 -7.07
N VAL A 123 -4.75 11.61 -7.88
CA VAL A 123 -5.60 10.45 -7.62
C VAL A 123 -5.14 9.34 -8.56
N ASP A 124 -4.53 8.31 -7.99
CA ASP A 124 -4.14 7.10 -8.72
C ASP A 124 -5.21 6.02 -8.50
N ILE A 125 -5.59 5.33 -9.56
CA ILE A 125 -6.54 4.20 -9.53
C ILE A 125 -5.84 2.99 -10.13
N PHE A 126 -5.82 1.90 -9.38
CA PHE A 126 -5.24 0.62 -9.79
C PHE A 126 -6.32 -0.44 -9.84
N LYS A 127 -6.30 -1.27 -10.88
CA LYS A 127 -7.03 -2.54 -10.92
C LYS A 127 -6.07 -3.69 -10.67
N LEU A 128 -6.51 -4.65 -9.87
CA LEU A 128 -5.76 -5.86 -9.57
C LEU A 128 -6.49 -7.11 -10.07
N GLU A 129 -5.72 -8.12 -10.45
CA GLU A 129 -6.19 -9.47 -10.72
C GLU A 129 -5.31 -10.43 -9.93
N ASN A 130 -5.92 -11.31 -9.13
CA ASN A 130 -5.20 -12.27 -8.29
C ASN A 130 -4.13 -11.63 -7.38
N GLY A 131 -4.45 -10.46 -6.81
CA GLY A 131 -3.53 -9.70 -5.94
C GLY A 131 -2.36 -9.02 -6.65
N LYS A 132 -2.41 -8.92 -7.99
CA LYS A 132 -1.37 -8.26 -8.81
C LYS A 132 -1.95 -7.08 -9.58
N ILE A 133 -1.21 -5.99 -9.64
CA ILE A 133 -1.59 -4.79 -10.40
C ILE A 133 -1.53 -5.11 -11.89
N VAL A 134 -2.60 -4.83 -12.61
CA VAL A 134 -2.69 -5.12 -14.05
C VAL A 134 -3.05 -3.91 -14.90
N GLU A 135 -3.49 -2.82 -14.28
CA GLU A 135 -3.96 -1.63 -14.97
C GLU A 135 -3.95 -0.40 -14.05
N HIS A 136 -3.66 0.77 -14.61
CA HIS A 136 -3.47 2.02 -13.88
C HIS A 136 -4.04 3.23 -14.63
N TRP A 137 -4.72 4.11 -13.88
CA TRP A 137 -5.17 5.43 -14.31
C TRP A 137 -4.72 6.46 -13.28
N ASP A 138 -4.52 7.71 -13.72
CA ASP A 138 -4.35 8.83 -12.81
C ASP A 138 -5.04 10.11 -13.30
N VAL A 139 -5.26 11.02 -12.35
CA VAL A 139 -5.52 12.43 -12.59
C VAL A 139 -4.54 13.24 -11.76
N ILE A 140 -3.81 14.14 -12.41
CA ILE A 140 -2.73 14.91 -11.81
C ILE A 140 -3.10 16.39 -11.84
N GLN A 141 -3.11 17.02 -10.67
CA GLN A 141 -3.32 18.46 -10.53
C GLN A 141 -2.13 19.09 -9.79
N PRO A 142 -1.47 20.11 -10.36
CA PRO A 142 -0.49 20.91 -9.63
C PRO A 142 -1.12 21.55 -8.40
N VAL A 143 -0.44 21.47 -7.25
CA VAL A 143 -0.91 22.17 -6.03
C VAL A 143 -0.79 23.68 -6.30
N PRO A 144 -1.90 24.42 -6.23
CA PRO A 144 -1.93 25.81 -6.69
C PRO A 144 -1.17 26.73 -5.71
N GLU A 145 -0.70 27.87 -6.23
CA GLU A 145 -0.14 28.94 -5.38
C GLU A 145 -1.20 29.63 -4.54
N THR A 146 -2.35 29.85 -5.16
CA THR A 146 -3.49 30.55 -4.58
C THR A 146 -4.72 29.67 -4.75
N ALA A 147 -5.55 29.62 -3.71
CA ALA A 147 -6.79 28.86 -3.70
C ALA A 147 -7.91 29.73 -3.17
N ALA A 148 -9.12 29.53 -3.69
CA ALA A 148 -10.31 30.20 -3.18
C ALA A 148 -10.71 29.72 -1.77
N ASN A 149 -10.28 28.53 -1.37
CA ASN A 149 -10.48 27.97 -0.03
C ASN A 149 -9.17 27.96 0.77
N SER A 150 -9.28 27.86 2.11
CA SER A 150 -8.16 27.73 3.04
C SER A 150 -7.90 26.30 3.52
N ASN A 151 -8.63 25.30 3.01
CA ASN A 151 -8.56 23.91 3.48
C ASN A 151 -7.37 23.15 2.87
N GLY A 152 -6.86 23.62 1.73
CA GLY A 152 -5.81 22.93 0.99
C GLY A 152 -6.36 21.82 0.10
N MET A 153 -5.44 21.08 -0.53
CA MET A 153 -5.78 20.01 -1.48
C MET A 153 -5.94 18.63 -0.82
N PHE A 154 -5.50 18.44 0.43
CA PHE A 154 -5.39 17.13 1.08
C PHE A 154 -6.11 17.07 2.42
#